data_AF-A0AAU4TBV6-F1
#
_entry.id   AF-A0AAU4TBV6-F1
#
_cell.length_a   1.000
_cell.length_b   1.000
_cell.length_c   1.000
_cell.angle_alpha   90.00
_cell.angle_beta   90.00
_cell.angle_gamma   90.00
#
_symmetry.space_group_name_H-M   'P 1'
#
loop_
_entity.id
_entity.type
_entity.pdbx_description
1 polymer ?
#
loop_
_entity_poly.entity_id
_entity_poly.type
_entity_poly.pdbx_seq_one_letter_code
_entity_poly.pdbx_strand_id
1 'polypeptide(L)'
;MIADYDGKKINLAESWEGASICTELPNGEVHCYDSNEESLADPELPTQVREASLRATTDLASDPHDKCAADYWCLFQNANYGGRRLQFSSSGKKNLGDYGFRDKLSSVFYWVGRWSINYGTATIWDSRSWPLHDRERELEPPHGWANFKNMDYPGGGNWNDKVDVFQVERA
;
A
#
# COMPACT_ATOMS: atom_id res chain seq x y z
N MET A 1 10.65 -4.05 -9.78
CA MET A 1 10.73 -2.62 -9.41
C MET A 1 12.08 -2.38 -8.77
N ILE A 2 12.79 -1.33 -9.18
CA ILE A 2 14.04 -0.91 -8.53
C ILE A 2 13.71 0.22 -7.56
N ALA A 3 14.15 0.10 -6.31
CA ALA A 3 13.94 1.09 -5.28
C ALA A 3 15.26 1.63 -4.73
N ASP A 4 15.23 2.85 -4.20
CA ASP A 4 16.30 3.38 -3.36
C ASP A 4 16.14 2.89 -1.91
N TYR A 5 17.23 2.48 -1.28
CA TYR A 5 17.27 2.10 0.13
C TYR A 5 18.69 2.38 0.63
N ASP A 6 18.85 3.24 1.64
CA ASP A 6 20.17 3.64 2.16
C ASP A 6 21.19 4.07 1.08
N GLY A 7 20.72 4.77 0.05
CA GLY A 7 21.56 5.27 -1.04
C GLY A 7 22.05 4.20 -2.02
N LYS A 8 21.53 2.97 -1.94
CA LYS A 8 21.74 1.91 -2.94
C LYS A 8 20.44 1.57 -3.66
N LYS A 9 20.57 1.02 -4.87
CA LYS A 9 19.44 0.50 -5.64
C LYS A 9 19.24 -0.98 -5.34
N ILE A 10 18.01 -1.35 -4.98
CA ILE A 10 17.61 -2.73 -4.66
C ILE A 10 16.49 -3.20 -5.59
N ASN A 11 16.48 -4.49 -5.93
CA ASN A 11 15.39 -5.10 -6.71
C ASN A 11 14.33 -5.67 -5.76
N LEU A 12 13.20 -4.97 -5.62
CA LEU A 12 12.14 -5.35 -4.69
C LEU A 12 11.49 -6.70 -5.00
N ALA A 13 11.54 -7.15 -6.25
CA ALA A 13 11.04 -8.46 -6.64
C ALA A 13 11.88 -9.61 -6.05
N GLU A 14 13.17 -9.37 -5.79
CA GLU A 14 14.10 -10.35 -5.23
C GLU A 14 14.16 -10.25 -3.70
N SER A 15 14.34 -9.04 -3.16
CA SER A 15 14.46 -8.81 -1.72
C SER A 15 14.20 -7.35 -1.36
N TRP A 16 13.81 -7.11 -0.11
CA TRP A 16 13.74 -5.75 0.46
C TRP A 16 15.00 -5.40 1.25
N GLU A 17 15.97 -6.33 1.32
CA GLU A 17 17.28 -6.14 1.97
C GLU A 17 17.25 -5.64 3.42
N GLY A 18 16.14 -5.81 4.13
CA GLY A 18 15.95 -5.36 5.51
C GLY A 18 14.88 -4.28 5.66
N ALA A 19 14.57 -3.56 4.58
CA ALA A 19 13.58 -2.50 4.60
C ALA A 19 12.21 -3.02 5.06
N SER A 20 11.53 -2.19 5.85
CA SER A 20 10.19 -2.47 6.38
C SER A 20 9.10 -1.75 5.60
N ILE A 21 9.43 -0.61 4.99
CA ILE A 21 8.47 0.25 4.30
C ILE A 21 9.03 0.62 2.94
N CYS A 22 8.21 0.59 1.89
CA CYS A 22 8.55 1.14 0.59
C CYS A 22 7.41 2.06 0.11
N THR A 23 7.76 3.24 -0.39
CA THR A 23 6.83 4.30 -0.75
C THR A 23 7.07 4.75 -2.17
N GLU A 24 6.01 4.76 -2.99
CA GLU A 24 6.03 5.38 -4.30
C GLU A 24 5.97 6.90 -4.18
N LEU A 25 6.98 7.58 -4.71
CA LEU A 25 7.05 9.02 -4.74
C LEU A 25 6.29 9.60 -5.95
N PRO A 26 5.91 10.89 -5.91
CA PRO A 26 5.18 11.52 -7.01
C PRO A 26 5.89 11.47 -8.38
N ASN A 27 7.23 11.37 -8.37
CA ASN A 27 8.05 11.23 -9.56
C ASN A 27 8.06 9.80 -10.15
N GLY A 28 7.38 8.84 -9.50
CA GLY A 28 7.31 7.43 -9.88
C GLY A 28 8.45 6.57 -9.34
N GLU A 29 9.42 7.16 -8.63
CA GLU A 29 10.46 6.41 -7.93
C GLU A 29 9.89 5.72 -6.69
N VAL A 30 10.58 4.68 -6.22
CA VAL A 30 10.25 3.99 -4.98
C VAL A 30 11.42 4.12 -4.03
N HIS A 31 11.18 4.66 -2.85
CA HIS A 31 12.15 4.73 -1.77
C HIS A 31 11.71 3.81 -0.64
N CYS A 32 12.65 3.14 0.00
CA CYS A 32 12.42 2.20 1.09
C CYS A 32 13.16 2.61 2.35
N TYR A 33 12.64 2.18 3.49
CA TYR A 33 13.02 2.67 4.81
C TYR A 33 12.87 1.56 5.87
N ASP A 34 13.57 1.73 6.98
CA ASP A 34 13.48 0.83 8.12
C ASP A 34 12.32 1.21 9.05
N SER A 35 11.96 2.50 9.09
CA SER A 35 11.00 3.04 10.06
C SER A 35 9.96 3.99 9.45
N ASN A 36 8.88 4.23 10.19
CA ASN A 36 7.84 5.19 9.79
C ASN A 36 8.40 6.62 9.78
N GLU A 37 9.23 6.91 10.77
CA GLU A 37 9.87 8.19 10.98
C GLU A 37 10.75 8.56 9.78
N GLU A 38 11.56 7.62 9.29
CA GLU A 38 12.35 7.78 8.06
C GLU A 38 11.47 7.97 6.82
N SER A 39 10.45 7.12 6.65
CA SER A 39 9.56 7.22 5.50
C SER A 39 8.80 8.55 5.45
N LEU A 40 8.48 9.14 6.61
CA LEU A 40 7.82 10.44 6.69
C LEU A 40 8.81 11.61 6.60
N ALA A 41 10.08 11.39 6.90
CA ALA A 41 11.15 12.39 6.78
C ALA A 41 11.68 12.53 5.35
N ASP A 42 11.30 11.65 4.42
CA ASP A 42 11.76 11.70 3.03
C ASP A 42 11.44 13.07 2.39
N PRO A 43 12.45 13.77 1.84
CA PRO A 43 12.29 15.10 1.26
C PRO A 43 11.39 15.13 0.01
N GLU A 44 11.36 14.05 -0.76
CA GLU A 44 10.57 13.87 -1.99
C GLU A 44 9.10 13.54 -1.69
N LEU A 45 8.78 13.10 -0.46
CA LEU A 45 7.39 12.99 -0.02
C LEU A 45 6.78 14.40 0.08
N PRO A 46 5.61 14.69 -0.51
CA PRO A 46 5.05 16.04 -0.51
C PRO A 46 4.88 16.61 0.90
N THR A 47 5.31 17.86 1.13
CA THR A 47 5.23 18.53 2.45
C THR A 47 3.85 18.43 3.09
N GLN A 48 2.79 18.61 2.29
CA GLN A 48 1.41 18.52 2.76
C GLN A 48 1.04 17.11 3.26
N VAL A 49 1.55 16.06 2.61
CA VAL A 49 1.38 14.67 3.04
C VAL A 49 2.10 14.44 4.36
N ARG A 50 3.35 14.91 4.47
CA ARG A 50 4.13 14.82 5.72
C ARG A 50 3.41 15.51 6.88
N GLU A 51 3.00 16.76 6.70
CA GLU A 51 2.32 17.54 7.73
C GLU A 51 0.98 16.91 8.15
N ALA A 52 0.18 16.42 7.20
CA ALA A 52 -1.06 15.74 7.51
C ALA A 52 -0.84 14.43 8.28
N SER A 53 0.15 13.64 7.86
CA SER A 53 0.51 12.37 8.52
C SER A 53 0.98 12.62 9.96
N LEU A 54 1.84 13.62 10.17
CA LEU A 54 2.36 13.97 11.51
C LEU A 54 1.25 14.48 12.45
N ARG A 55 0.30 15.27 11.94
CA ARG A 55 -0.85 15.72 12.73
C ARG A 55 -1.74 14.53 13.14
N ALA A 56 -1.95 13.56 12.26
CA ALA A 56 -2.73 12.37 12.60
C ALA A 56 -2.07 11.55 13.72
N THR A 57 -0.74 11.39 13.67
CA THR A 57 0.00 10.62 14.71
C THR A 57 -0.06 11.22 16.12
N THR A 58 -0.33 12.52 16.26
CA THR A 58 -0.47 13.16 17.58
C THR A 58 -1.83 12.95 18.21
N ASP A 59 -2.85 12.55 17.44
CA ASP A 59 -4.24 12.59 17.87
C ASP A 59 -4.75 11.23 18.41
N LEU A 60 -4.17 10.07 18.06
CA LEU A 60 -4.67 8.75 18.50
C LEU A 60 -3.59 7.65 18.56
N ALA A 61 -3.07 7.35 19.75
CA ALA A 61 -2.07 6.29 19.96
C ALA A 61 -2.68 4.86 19.88
N SER A 62 -3.14 4.44 18.70
CA SER A 62 -3.38 3.05 18.28
C SER A 62 -4.02 2.97 16.87
N ASP A 63 -4.10 4.08 16.14
CA ASP A 63 -4.86 4.13 14.90
C ASP A 63 -3.99 3.60 13.73
N PRO A 64 -4.52 2.73 12.85
CA PRO A 64 -3.89 2.41 11.58
C PRO A 64 -3.40 3.64 10.77
N HIS A 65 -4.05 4.80 10.95
CA HIS A 65 -3.62 6.11 10.45
C HIS A 65 -2.16 6.42 10.79
N ASP A 66 -1.69 6.10 12.01
CA ASP A 66 -0.35 6.48 12.50
C ASP A 66 0.77 5.89 11.64
N LYS A 67 0.49 4.78 10.97
CA LYS A 67 1.45 4.07 10.13
C LYS A 67 1.27 4.38 8.67
N CYS A 68 0.19 5.01 8.23
CA CYS A 68 -0.07 5.20 6.80
C CYS A 68 0.12 6.67 6.41
N ALA A 69 0.95 6.94 5.41
CA ALA A 69 1.07 8.30 4.89
C ALA A 69 -0.29 8.82 4.39
N ALA A 70 -0.60 10.07 4.71
CA ALA A 70 -1.84 10.71 4.31
C ALA A 70 -2.04 10.67 2.80
N ASP A 71 -3.25 10.31 2.37
CA ASP A 71 -3.63 10.20 0.95
C ASP A 71 -2.84 9.15 0.15
N TYR A 72 -2.24 8.17 0.83
CA TYR A 72 -1.62 7.00 0.22
C TYR A 72 -2.41 5.73 0.53
N TRP A 73 -2.44 4.82 -0.44
CA TRP A 73 -2.89 3.45 -0.23
C TRP A 73 -1.78 2.64 0.41
N CYS A 74 -1.98 2.22 1.65
CA CYS A 74 -1.03 1.44 2.42
C CYS A 74 -1.40 -0.04 2.42
N LEU A 75 -0.54 -0.84 1.80
CA LEU A 75 -0.65 -2.28 1.67
C LEU A 75 0.24 -2.95 2.72
N PHE A 76 -0.33 -3.82 3.54
CA PHE A 76 0.36 -4.45 4.65
C PHE A 76 0.45 -5.95 4.49
N GLN A 77 1.64 -6.48 4.79
CA GLN A 77 1.93 -7.90 4.61
C GLN A 77 1.11 -8.78 5.57
N ASN A 78 0.82 -8.29 6.77
CA ASN A 78 0.06 -9.03 7.76
C ASN A 78 -1.32 -8.38 8.01
N ALA A 79 -2.21 -9.14 8.62
CA ALA A 79 -3.47 -8.61 9.14
C ALA A 79 -3.21 -7.54 10.23
N ASN A 80 -4.24 -6.74 10.50
CA ASN A 80 -4.25 -5.62 11.44
C ASN A 80 -3.12 -4.61 11.18
N TYR A 81 -2.83 -4.35 9.91
CA TYR A 81 -1.89 -3.31 9.48
C TYR A 81 -0.46 -3.53 10.01
N GLY A 82 -0.02 -4.79 9.98
CA GLY A 82 1.30 -5.22 10.46
C GLY A 82 2.22 -5.71 9.34
N GLY A 83 3.48 -5.98 9.72
CA GLY A 83 4.51 -6.47 8.80
C GLY A 83 5.04 -5.37 7.88
N ARG A 84 5.66 -5.79 6.77
CA ARG A 84 6.16 -4.86 5.74
C ARG A 84 5.02 -4.07 5.12
N ARG A 85 5.30 -2.82 4.74
CA ARG A 85 4.32 -1.90 4.14
C ARG A 85 4.77 -1.40 2.78
N LEU A 86 3.88 -1.45 1.80
CA LEU A 86 4.04 -0.83 0.49
C LEU A 86 3.02 0.31 0.35
N GLN A 87 3.42 1.47 -0.16
CA GLN A 87 2.58 2.66 -0.24
C GLN A 87 2.51 3.20 -1.67
N PHE A 88 1.29 3.45 -2.16
CA PHE A 88 1.03 3.99 -3.49
C PHE A 88 0.15 5.24 -3.44
N SER A 89 0.42 6.20 -4.32
CA SER A 89 -0.45 7.37 -4.48
C SER A 89 -0.83 7.64 -5.94
N SER A 90 -0.03 7.17 -6.90
CA SER A 90 -0.28 7.43 -8.31
C SER A 90 -1.30 6.43 -8.89
N SER A 91 -2.12 6.90 -9.83
CA SER A 91 -3.05 6.03 -10.56
C SER A 91 -2.32 4.93 -11.34
N GLY A 92 -3.03 3.84 -11.60
CA GLY A 92 -2.59 2.77 -12.49
C GLY A 92 -2.43 1.43 -11.80
N LYS A 93 -2.18 0.40 -12.61
CA LYS A 93 -1.97 -0.98 -12.17
C LYS A 93 -0.55 -1.17 -11.62
N LYS A 94 -0.45 -1.70 -10.41
CA LYS A 94 0.81 -2.04 -9.73
C LYS A 94 0.87 -3.57 -9.61
N ASN A 95 1.77 -4.21 -10.37
CA ASN A 95 1.97 -5.65 -10.26
C ASN A 95 2.78 -5.94 -9.00
N LEU A 96 2.14 -6.49 -7.97
CA LEU A 96 2.74 -6.70 -6.65
C LEU A 96 3.93 -7.67 -6.69
N GLY A 97 4.05 -8.49 -7.74
CA GLY A 97 5.24 -9.32 -7.98
C GLY A 97 6.50 -8.48 -8.17
N ASP A 98 6.40 -7.32 -8.85
CA ASP A 98 7.53 -6.43 -9.10
C ASP A 98 8.06 -5.77 -7.81
N TYR A 99 7.23 -5.73 -6.77
CA TYR A 99 7.54 -5.17 -5.45
C TYR A 99 7.80 -6.25 -4.40
N GLY A 100 7.85 -7.53 -4.78
CA GLY A 100 8.06 -8.64 -3.82
C GLY A 100 6.90 -8.83 -2.83
N PHE A 101 5.69 -8.41 -3.22
CA PHE A 101 4.46 -8.35 -2.43
C PHE A 101 3.30 -9.18 -2.99
N ARG A 102 3.50 -9.87 -4.13
CA ARG A 102 2.55 -10.86 -4.66
C ARG A 102 2.23 -11.91 -3.60
N ASP A 103 0.95 -12.25 -3.45
CA ASP A 103 0.46 -13.27 -2.51
C ASP A 103 0.92 -13.04 -1.07
N LYS A 104 1.08 -11.76 -0.69
CA LYS A 104 1.49 -11.36 0.67
C LYS A 104 0.58 -10.30 1.26
N LEU A 105 -0.38 -9.79 0.51
CA LEU A 105 -1.27 -8.73 0.98
C LEU A 105 -2.36 -9.30 1.89
N SER A 106 -2.36 -8.87 3.15
CA SER A 106 -3.29 -9.34 4.17
C SER A 106 -4.15 -8.22 4.77
N SER A 107 -3.74 -6.95 4.66
CA SER A 107 -4.58 -5.81 5.01
C SER A 107 -4.23 -4.55 4.20
N VAL A 108 -5.22 -3.69 4.02
CA VAL A 108 -5.08 -2.42 3.28
C VAL A 108 -5.72 -1.30 4.07
N PHE A 109 -5.06 -0.15 4.08
CA PHE A 109 -5.61 1.05 4.69
C PHE A 109 -5.47 2.22 3.74
N TYR A 110 -6.50 3.05 3.67
CA TYR A 110 -6.45 4.32 2.97
C TYR A 110 -7.27 5.34 3.75
N TRP A 111 -6.68 6.53 3.89
CA TRP A 111 -7.34 7.65 4.53
C TRP A 111 -7.02 8.94 3.80
N VAL A 112 -7.96 9.88 3.92
CA VAL A 112 -7.90 11.17 3.25
C VAL A 112 -7.46 12.21 4.26
N GLY A 113 -6.22 12.68 4.14
CA GLY A 113 -5.75 13.86 4.87
C GLY A 113 -6.23 15.15 4.20
N ARG A 114 -6.49 15.11 2.89
CA ARG A 114 -6.94 16.26 2.09
C ARG A 114 -8.28 15.98 1.40
N TRP A 115 -9.37 16.25 2.11
CA TRP A 115 -10.75 16.00 1.65
C TRP A 115 -11.12 16.68 0.32
N SER A 116 -10.43 17.76 -0.06
CA SER A 116 -10.67 18.47 -1.32
C SER A 116 -10.15 17.76 -2.57
N ILE A 117 -9.38 16.66 -2.44
CA ILE A 117 -8.65 16.05 -3.56
C ILE A 117 -9.03 14.56 -3.75
N ASN A 118 -10.20 14.11 -3.26
CA ASN A 118 -10.73 12.73 -3.35
C ASN A 118 -9.87 11.77 -4.22
N TYR A 119 -8.99 10.98 -3.61
CA TYR A 119 -7.99 10.23 -4.38
C TYR A 119 -8.55 8.94 -5.01
N GLY A 120 -9.88 8.82 -5.08
CA GLY A 120 -10.63 7.78 -5.76
C GLY A 120 -10.52 6.39 -5.13
N THR A 121 -10.84 5.33 -5.88
CA THR A 121 -10.94 3.95 -5.39
C THR A 121 -9.68 3.13 -5.69
N ALA A 122 -9.64 1.89 -5.21
CA ALA A 122 -8.66 0.91 -5.66
C ALA A 122 -9.31 -0.42 -5.99
N THR A 123 -8.73 -1.16 -6.93
CA THR A 123 -9.19 -2.52 -7.28
C THR A 123 -8.07 -3.51 -7.05
N ILE A 124 -8.36 -4.58 -6.30
CA ILE A 124 -7.45 -5.72 -6.12
C ILE A 124 -7.78 -6.82 -7.12
N TRP A 125 -6.73 -7.44 -7.65
CA TRP A 125 -6.85 -8.49 -8.65
C TRP A 125 -6.09 -9.73 -8.20
N ASP A 126 -6.68 -10.89 -8.47
CA ASP A 126 -6.05 -12.20 -8.43
C ASP A 126 -6.05 -12.75 -9.86
N SER A 127 -4.86 -12.78 -10.46
CA SER A 127 -4.66 -13.10 -11.87
C SER A 127 -4.68 -14.61 -12.07
N ARG A 128 -5.53 -15.07 -12.97
CA ARG A 128 -5.79 -16.49 -13.20
C ARG A 128 -5.39 -16.90 -14.61
N SER A 129 -4.84 -18.11 -14.69
CA SER A 129 -4.60 -18.74 -15.99
C SER A 129 -5.91 -19.33 -16.53
N TRP A 130 -6.05 -19.30 -17.85
CA TRP A 130 -7.14 -19.95 -18.56
C TRP A 130 -7.29 -21.42 -18.11
N PRO A 131 -8.52 -21.94 -17.88
CA PRO A 131 -9.82 -21.38 -18.25
C PRO A 131 -10.48 -20.48 -17.19
N LEU A 132 -9.79 -20.16 -16.10
CA LEU A 132 -10.36 -19.34 -15.05
C LEU A 132 -10.27 -17.85 -15.43
N HIS A 133 -11.36 -17.12 -15.19
CA HIS A 133 -11.34 -15.67 -15.26
C HIS A 133 -10.59 -15.09 -14.05
N ASP A 134 -9.89 -13.98 -14.27
CA ASP A 134 -9.36 -13.14 -13.21
C ASP A 134 -10.48 -12.78 -12.23
N ARG A 135 -10.08 -12.59 -10.97
CA ARG A 135 -11.01 -12.18 -9.91
C ARG A 135 -10.61 -10.80 -9.46
N GLU A 136 -11.62 -9.97 -9.27
CA GLU A 136 -11.47 -8.55 -9.00
C GLU A 136 -12.36 -8.16 -7.82
N ARG A 137 -11.92 -7.18 -7.06
CA ARG A 137 -12.74 -6.53 -6.02
C ARG A 137 -12.33 -5.08 -5.86
N GLU A 138 -13.32 -4.20 -5.93
CA GLU A 138 -13.14 -2.79 -5.61
C GLU A 138 -13.08 -2.58 -4.09
N LEU A 139 -12.25 -1.62 -3.70
CA LEU A 139 -12.01 -1.13 -2.35
C LEU A 139 -12.44 0.34 -2.33
N GLU A 140 -13.62 0.61 -1.76
CA GLU A 140 -14.19 1.96 -1.64
C GLU A 140 -13.70 2.66 -0.36
N PRO A 141 -13.00 3.81 -0.47
CA PRO A 141 -12.57 4.60 0.68
C PRO A 141 -13.60 5.66 1.12
N PRO A 142 -13.40 6.32 2.28
CA PRO A 142 -12.34 6.10 3.27
C PRO A 142 -12.69 4.92 4.19
N HIS A 143 -11.87 3.88 4.17
CA HIS A 143 -12.04 2.71 5.03
C HIS A 143 -10.75 1.89 5.10
N GLY A 144 -10.65 1.03 6.10
CA GLY A 144 -9.56 0.09 6.28
C GLY A 144 -10.03 -1.36 6.23
N TRP A 145 -9.33 -2.19 5.47
CA TRP A 145 -9.56 -3.63 5.41
C TRP A 145 -8.52 -4.33 6.30
N ALA A 146 -8.82 -4.42 7.60
CA ALA A 146 -7.87 -4.90 8.61
C ALA A 146 -7.48 -6.37 8.43
N ASN A 147 -8.30 -7.22 7.81
CA ASN A 147 -7.98 -8.63 7.67
C ASN A 147 -8.67 -9.24 6.45
N PHE A 148 -7.89 -9.56 5.42
CA PHE A 148 -8.41 -10.13 4.18
C PHE A 148 -8.98 -11.54 4.36
N LYS A 149 -8.73 -12.22 5.51
CA LYS A 149 -9.41 -13.48 5.84
C LYS A 149 -10.92 -13.32 6.04
N ASN A 150 -11.36 -12.10 6.37
CA ASN A 150 -12.77 -11.76 6.54
C ASN A 150 -13.40 -11.24 5.24
N MET A 151 -12.67 -11.28 4.13
CA MET A 151 -13.10 -10.74 2.86
C MET A 151 -13.41 -11.89 1.91
N ASP A 152 -14.71 -12.10 1.66
CA ASP A 152 -15.20 -13.21 0.83
C ASP A 152 -14.60 -13.18 -0.57
N TYR A 153 -14.26 -14.38 -1.04
CA TYR A 153 -13.58 -14.59 -2.30
C TYR A 153 -14.48 -15.37 -3.28
N PRO A 154 -14.59 -14.95 -4.56
CA PRO A 154 -15.44 -15.62 -5.54
C PRO A 154 -15.12 -17.12 -5.65
N GLY A 155 -16.13 -17.99 -5.55
CA GLY A 155 -15.95 -19.44 -5.57
C GLY A 155 -15.48 -20.06 -4.24
N GLY A 156 -15.48 -19.30 -3.15
CA GLY A 156 -15.26 -19.78 -1.79
C GLY A 156 -13.86 -19.47 -1.23
N GLY A 157 -13.78 -19.31 0.10
CA GLY A 157 -12.56 -18.90 0.80
C GLY A 157 -12.49 -17.38 0.98
N ASN A 158 -11.28 -16.83 1.05
CA ASN A 158 -11.04 -15.42 1.32
C ASN A 158 -9.88 -14.85 0.48
N TRP A 159 -9.77 -13.52 0.45
CA TRP A 159 -8.78 -12.79 -0.35
C TRP A 159 -7.36 -12.76 0.23
N ASN A 160 -7.15 -13.31 1.42
CA ASN A 160 -5.87 -13.22 2.12
C ASN A 160 -4.74 -13.83 1.29
N ASP A 161 -3.68 -13.07 1.06
CA ASP A 161 -2.48 -13.51 0.34
C ASP A 161 -2.79 -14.03 -1.08
N LYS A 162 -3.76 -13.40 -1.77
CA LYS A 162 -4.15 -13.74 -3.16
C LYS A 162 -3.97 -12.62 -4.16
N VAL A 163 -3.61 -11.42 -3.70
CA VAL A 163 -3.58 -10.25 -4.57
C VAL A 163 -2.28 -10.23 -5.37
N ASP A 164 -2.43 -10.21 -6.68
CA ASP A 164 -1.35 -10.09 -7.67
C ASP A 164 -1.16 -8.65 -8.13
N VAL A 165 -2.27 -7.93 -8.34
CA VAL A 165 -2.25 -6.55 -8.85
C VAL A 165 -3.10 -5.66 -7.97
N PHE A 166 -2.57 -4.49 -7.65
CA PHE A 166 -3.27 -3.41 -6.98
C PHE A 166 -3.42 -2.26 -7.97
N GLN A 167 -4.64 -1.84 -8.27
CA GLN A 167 -4.91 -0.75 -9.19
C GLN A 167 -5.44 0.45 -8.43
N VAL A 168 -4.77 1.59 -8.52
CA VAL A 168 -5.24 2.86 -7.96
C VAL A 168 -5.97 3.63 -9.04
N GLU A 169 -7.18 4.12 -8.74
CA GLU A 169 -7.99 4.93 -9.64
C GLU A 169 -8.31 6.25 -8.97
N ARG A 170 -7.56 7.31 -9.30
CA ARG A 170 -7.81 8.65 -8.76
C ARG A 170 -8.99 9.32 -9.45
N ALA A 171 -9.79 10.05 -8.67
CA ALA A 171 -10.90 10.87 -9.16
C ALA A 171 -10.45 12.27 -9.61
#